data_AF-A0A0V1GQ34-F1
#
_entry.id   AF-A0A0V1GQ34-F1
#
_cell.length_a   1.000
_cell.length_b   1.000
_cell.length_c   1.000
_cell.angle_alpha   90.00
_cell.angle_beta   90.00
_cell.angle_gamma   90.00
#
_symmetry.space_group_name_H-M   'P 1'
#
loop_
_entity.id
_entity.type
_entity.pdbx_description
1 polymer ?
#
loop_
_entity_poly.entity_id
_entity_poly.type
_entity_poly.pdbx_seq_one_letter_code
_entity_poly.pdbx_strand_id
1 'polypeptide(L)'
;MEQLMKIVYKAPGQSTGKIILASAAGSWVDGNAPLSNNAGHSFAVTLQHVVANNAEIKFLAYNNVPPAVPNVKTKSNSKGVIIVRTSAGVDSAAWVVHTIPGFPTAKTPYTWPAAENARGHLLICLTISESQINAIGLYLNI
;
A
#
# COMPACT_ATOMS: atom_id res chain seq x y z
N MET A 1 -10.96 -6.13 -7.65
CA MET A 1 -10.22 -6.31 -6.37
C MET A 1 -11.25 -6.73 -5.32
N GLU A 2 -10.93 -7.64 -4.41
CA GLU A 2 -11.87 -8.07 -3.37
C GLU A 2 -12.20 -6.91 -2.42
N GLN A 3 -13.47 -6.68 -2.07
CA GLN A 3 -13.91 -5.61 -1.16
C GLN A 3 -13.32 -5.83 0.23
N LEU A 4 -12.20 -5.16 0.52
CA LEU A 4 -11.42 -5.37 1.74
C LEU A 4 -10.93 -4.03 2.28
N MET A 5 -11.41 -3.66 3.47
CA MET A 5 -10.64 -2.79 4.35
C MET A 5 -9.78 -3.67 5.27
N LYS A 6 -8.46 -3.45 5.23
CA LYS A 6 -7.49 -4.15 6.09
C LYS A 6 -6.54 -3.14 6.71
N ILE A 7 -6.36 -3.22 8.03
CA ILE A 7 -5.34 -2.46 8.75
C ILE A 7 -4.25 -3.43 9.16
N VAL A 8 -3.00 -3.08 8.92
CA VAL A 8 -1.83 -3.85 9.35
C VAL A 8 -0.95 -2.95 10.21
N TYR A 9 -0.62 -3.41 11.40
CA TYR A 9 0.35 -2.78 12.28
C TYR A 9 1.57 -3.68 12.44
N LYS A 10 2.73 -3.26 11.91
CA LYS A 10 4.02 -3.88 12.18
C LYS A 10 4.63 -3.24 13.42
N ALA A 11 4.92 -4.01 14.46
CA ALA A 11 5.63 -3.49 15.61
C ALA A 11 7.14 -3.32 15.32
N PRO A 12 7.86 -2.44 16.04
CA PRO A 12 9.32 -2.33 15.96
C PRO A 12 10.02 -3.69 16.15
N GLY A 13 10.98 -4.01 15.29
CA GLY A 13 11.76 -5.25 15.35
C GLY A 13 11.01 -6.52 14.90
N GLN A 14 9.71 -6.44 14.67
CA GLN A 14 8.92 -7.58 14.16
C GLN A 14 8.96 -7.63 12.63
N SER A 15 9.05 -8.85 12.09
CA SER A 15 9.01 -9.09 10.66
C SER A 15 7.57 -9.23 10.14
N THR A 16 6.64 -9.71 10.97
CA THR A 16 5.20 -9.79 10.70
C THR A 16 4.45 -8.60 11.32
N GLY A 17 3.21 -8.40 10.88
CA GLY A 17 2.29 -7.41 11.47
C GLY A 17 1.11 -8.07 12.18
N LYS A 18 0.40 -7.30 13.00
CA LYS A 18 -0.95 -7.60 13.47
C LYS A 18 -1.96 -7.02 12.48
N ILE A 19 -3.04 -7.74 12.19
CA ILE A 19 -4.04 -7.39 11.17
C ILE A 19 -5.40 -7.20 11.83
N ILE A 20 -6.11 -6.12 11.47
CA ILE A 20 -7.56 -5.98 11.68
C ILE A 20 -8.24 -6.07 10.32
N LEU A 21 -9.26 -6.91 10.23
CA LEU A 21 -10.14 -7.03 9.08
C LEU A 21 -11.45 -6.30 9.36
N ALA A 22 -12.02 -5.65 8.35
CA ALA A 22 -13.34 -5.00 8.49
C ALA A 22 -14.44 -5.98 8.94
N SER A 23 -14.39 -7.22 8.48
CA SER A 23 -15.31 -8.29 8.86
C SER A 23 -15.08 -8.85 10.28
N ALA A 24 -14.00 -8.45 10.95
CA ALA A 24 -13.63 -8.91 12.29
C ALA A 24 -13.08 -7.74 13.14
N ALA A 25 -13.76 -6.60 13.07
CA ALA A 25 -13.40 -5.41 13.85
C ALA A 25 -13.35 -5.75 15.35
N GLY A 26 -12.19 -5.53 15.99
CA GLY A 26 -11.98 -5.79 17.42
C GLY A 26 -11.03 -6.94 17.74
N SER A 27 -10.66 -7.78 16.76
CA SER A 27 -9.64 -8.83 16.94
C SER A 27 -8.41 -8.54 16.10
N TRP A 28 -7.27 -8.35 16.77
CA TRP A 28 -5.97 -8.34 16.10
C TRP A 28 -5.52 -9.77 15.86
N VAL A 29 -5.37 -10.15 14.59
CA VAL A 29 -4.82 -11.47 14.21
C VAL A 29 -3.37 -11.33 13.77
N ASP A 30 -2.58 -12.39 13.96
CA ASP A 30 -1.21 -12.43 13.46
C ASP A 30 -1.17 -12.48 11.93
N GLY A 31 -0.28 -11.70 11.33
CA GLY A 31 -0.01 -11.75 9.91
C GLY A 31 0.69 -13.05 9.54
N ASN A 32 0.18 -13.70 8.50
CA ASN A 32 0.61 -15.04 8.08
C ASN A 32 2.07 -15.13 7.57
N ALA A 33 2.67 -14.01 7.17
CA ALA A 33 4.03 -13.99 6.63
C ALA A 33 4.74 -12.66 6.93
N PRO A 34 6.09 -12.66 6.98
CA PRO A 34 6.88 -11.44 7.04
C PRO A 34 6.54 -10.45 5.93
N LEU A 35 6.52 -9.15 6.25
CA LEU A 35 6.30 -8.08 5.27
C LEU A 35 7.44 -7.92 4.26
N SER A 36 8.58 -8.60 4.48
CA SER A 36 9.66 -8.68 3.49
C SER A 36 9.38 -9.67 2.36
N ASN A 37 8.40 -10.57 2.54
CA ASN A 37 8.06 -11.56 1.53
C ASN A 37 7.27 -10.91 0.40
N ASN A 38 7.43 -11.39 -0.82
CA ASN A 38 6.65 -10.93 -1.97
C ASN A 38 5.23 -11.56 -2.05
N ALA A 39 4.85 -12.35 -1.05
CA ALA A 39 3.58 -13.07 -0.99
C ALA A 39 3.24 -13.49 0.45
N GLY A 40 2.02 -13.98 0.67
CA GLY A 40 1.58 -14.52 1.96
C GLY A 40 1.05 -13.48 2.95
N HIS A 41 0.98 -12.20 2.57
CA HIS A 41 0.34 -11.15 3.34
C HIS A 41 -0.46 -10.19 2.45
N SER A 42 -1.46 -9.51 3.04
CA SER A 42 -2.41 -8.65 2.32
C SER A 42 -1.76 -7.59 1.45
N PHE A 43 -0.65 -7.02 1.93
CA PHE A 43 0.02 -5.91 1.25
C PHE A 43 0.76 -6.31 -0.02
N ALA A 44 1.43 -7.47 -0.05
CA ALA A 44 2.07 -7.97 -1.26
C ALA A 44 1.05 -8.26 -2.35
N VAL A 45 -0.12 -8.80 -1.97
CA VAL A 45 -1.24 -9.04 -2.90
C VAL A 45 -1.76 -7.72 -3.48
N THR A 46 -2.01 -6.71 -2.64
CA THR A 46 -2.49 -5.40 -3.13
C THR A 46 -1.50 -4.76 -4.10
N LEU A 47 -0.20 -4.91 -3.85
CA LEU A 47 0.86 -4.30 -4.68
C LEU A 47 1.34 -5.16 -5.83
N GLN A 48 0.83 -6.38 -6.01
CA GLN A 48 1.36 -7.33 -6.99
C GLN A 48 1.45 -6.73 -8.41
N HIS A 49 0.51 -5.86 -8.79
CA HIS A 49 0.46 -5.21 -10.10
C HIS A 49 1.06 -3.78 -10.12
N VAL A 50 1.56 -3.30 -8.98
CA VAL A 50 2.39 -2.09 -8.88
C VAL A 50 3.87 -2.45 -9.12
N VAL A 51 4.26 -3.65 -8.68
CA VAL A 51 5.63 -4.18 -8.79
C VAL A 51 5.84 -5.02 -10.06
N ALA A 52 4.79 -5.67 -10.58
CA ALA A 52 4.84 -6.42 -11.83
C ALA A 52 4.01 -5.73 -12.94
N ASN A 53 4.45 -5.86 -14.19
CA ASN A 53 3.77 -5.27 -15.34
C ASN A 53 2.41 -5.95 -15.59
N ASN A 54 1.34 -5.17 -15.55
CA ASN A 54 0.01 -5.56 -16.00
C ASN A 54 -0.59 -4.42 -16.85
N ALA A 55 -0.94 -4.71 -18.11
CA ALA A 55 -1.42 -3.71 -19.06
C ALA A 55 -2.73 -3.03 -18.59
N GLU A 56 -3.56 -3.77 -17.86
CA GLU A 56 -4.86 -3.33 -17.36
C GLU A 56 -4.78 -2.61 -16.02
N ILE A 57 -3.58 -2.43 -15.45
CA ILE A 57 -3.41 -1.77 -14.15
C ILE A 57 -2.65 -0.47 -14.36
N LYS A 58 -3.16 0.59 -13.71
CA LYS A 58 -2.44 1.85 -13.51
C LYS A 58 -2.36 2.13 -12.02
N PHE A 59 -1.33 2.88 -11.64
CA PHE A 59 -1.16 3.28 -10.25
C PHE A 59 -0.48 4.63 -10.15
N LEU A 60 -0.67 5.26 -9.00
CA LEU A 60 0.01 6.46 -8.56
C LEU A 60 0.58 6.20 -7.17
N ALA A 61 1.91 6.18 -7.06
CA ALA A 61 2.59 6.09 -5.77
C ALA A 61 3.05 7.49 -5.35
N TYR A 62 2.72 7.88 -4.11
CA TYR A 62 3.15 9.15 -3.52
C TYR A 62 3.87 8.86 -2.20
N ASN A 63 4.98 9.56 -1.96
CA ASN A 63 5.77 9.40 -0.75
C ASN A 63 6.65 10.64 -0.57
N ASN A 64 6.75 11.18 0.64
CA ASN A 64 7.67 12.28 0.95
C ASN A 64 9.14 11.83 1.07
N VAL A 65 9.37 10.52 1.13
CA VAL A 65 10.70 9.88 1.01
C VAL A 65 10.58 8.77 -0.04
N PRO A 66 10.41 9.10 -1.34
CA PRO A 66 10.24 8.07 -2.37
C PRO A 66 11.52 7.27 -2.61
N PRO A 67 11.41 6.00 -3.04
CA PRO A 67 12.58 5.20 -3.36
C PRO A 67 13.35 5.82 -4.54
N ALA A 68 14.69 5.77 -4.46
CA ALA A 68 15.62 6.22 -5.50
C ALA A 68 15.53 7.70 -5.93
N VAL A 69 14.74 8.53 -5.25
CA VAL A 69 14.66 9.98 -5.50
C VAL A 69 15.05 10.73 -4.22
N PRO A 70 16.33 11.11 -4.07
CA PRO A 70 16.79 11.82 -2.89
C PRO A 70 16.28 13.27 -2.88
N ASN A 71 16.26 13.88 -1.68
CA ASN A 71 16.06 15.33 -1.49
C ASN A 71 14.70 15.89 -1.97
N VAL A 72 13.63 15.08 -1.97
CA VAL A 72 12.28 15.57 -2.25
C VAL A 72 11.87 16.58 -1.18
N LYS A 73 11.42 17.77 -1.61
CA LYS A 73 10.88 18.81 -0.74
C LYS A 73 9.35 18.79 -0.84
N THR A 74 8.67 18.35 0.21
CA THR A 74 7.21 18.36 0.30
C THR A 74 6.75 19.12 1.54
N LYS A 75 5.49 19.62 1.53
CA LYS A 75 4.82 20.12 2.74
C LYS A 75 4.09 19.02 3.51
N SER A 76 3.87 17.87 2.88
CA SER A 76 3.13 16.74 3.42
C SER A 76 4.05 15.57 3.72
N ASN A 77 3.78 14.84 4.80
CA ASN A 77 4.46 13.59 5.18
C ASN A 77 3.71 12.33 4.71
N SER A 78 2.61 12.50 3.96
CA SER A 78 1.75 11.43 3.50
C SER A 78 2.47 10.51 2.50
N LYS A 79 2.12 9.22 2.57
CA LYS A 79 2.62 8.18 1.67
C LYS A 79 1.50 7.20 1.33
N GLY A 80 1.54 6.64 0.14
CA GLY A 80 0.54 5.70 -0.28
C GLY A 80 0.58 5.38 -1.77
N VAL A 81 -0.36 4.54 -2.17
CA VAL A 81 -0.50 4.05 -3.53
C VAL A 81 -1.98 4.00 -3.89
N ILE A 82 -2.37 4.63 -4.99
CA ILE A 82 -3.68 4.47 -5.61
C ILE A 82 -3.49 3.51 -6.78
N ILE A 83 -4.33 2.50 -6.88
CA ILE A 83 -4.27 1.44 -7.91
C ILE A 83 -5.65 1.36 -8.56
N VAL A 84 -5.68 1.35 -9.89
CA VAL A 84 -6.91 1.24 -10.66
C VAL A 84 -6.76 0.18 -11.74
N ARG A 85 -7.81 -0.61 -11.95
CA ARG A 85 -7.94 -1.48 -13.11
C ARG A 85 -8.65 -0.71 -14.21
N THR A 86 -8.11 -0.75 -15.43
CA THR A 86 -8.64 0.01 -16.57
C THR A 86 -9.36 -0.87 -17.59
N SER A 87 -9.73 -2.10 -17.20
CA SER A 87 -10.54 -2.99 -18.04
C SER A 87 -11.94 -2.39 -18.21
N ALA A 88 -12.46 -2.38 -19.44
CA ALA A 88 -13.76 -1.79 -19.73
C ALA A 88 -14.88 -2.46 -18.89
N GLY A 89 -15.74 -1.64 -18.27
CA GLY A 89 -16.89 -2.10 -17.50
C GLY A 89 -16.56 -2.69 -16.12
N VAL A 90 -15.32 -2.57 -15.64
CA VAL A 90 -14.90 -3.08 -14.33
C VAL A 90 -14.60 -1.90 -13.40
N ASP A 91 -15.41 -1.67 -12.38
CA ASP A 91 -15.08 -0.74 -11.29
C ASP A 91 -14.20 -1.46 -10.26
N SER A 92 -12.89 -1.22 -10.31
CA SER A 92 -11.95 -1.84 -9.40
C SER A 92 -10.78 -0.92 -9.11
N ALA A 93 -10.86 -0.21 -7.99
CA ALA A 93 -9.77 0.59 -7.45
C ALA A 93 -9.42 0.23 -5.99
N ALA A 94 -8.18 0.51 -5.60
CA ALA A 94 -7.68 0.35 -4.24
C ALA A 94 -6.80 1.52 -3.87
N TRP A 95 -6.86 1.91 -2.60
CA TRP A 95 -6.01 2.94 -2.01
C TRP A 95 -5.30 2.38 -0.80
N VAL A 96 -3.97 2.43 -0.82
CA VAL A 96 -3.13 2.06 0.31
C VAL A 96 -2.49 3.29 0.91
N VAL A 97 -2.68 3.49 2.20
CA VAL A 97 -1.98 4.51 3.00
C VAL A 97 -0.97 3.79 3.89
N HIS A 98 0.26 4.29 3.96
CA HIS A 98 1.30 3.68 4.80
C HIS A 98 2.26 4.70 5.41
N THR A 99 3.05 4.26 6.39
CA THR A 99 4.09 5.08 7.03
C THR A 99 5.52 4.77 6.56
N ILE A 100 5.69 3.80 5.66
CA ILE A 100 6.99 3.26 5.24
C ILE A 100 7.73 4.21 4.26
N PRO A 101 8.88 4.80 4.61
CA PRO A 101 9.73 5.53 3.68
C PRO A 101 10.42 4.60 2.67
N GLY A 102 10.75 5.11 1.49
CA GLY A 102 11.44 4.34 0.45
C GLY A 102 10.60 3.23 -0.18
N PHE A 103 9.27 3.34 -0.12
CA PHE A 103 8.35 2.27 -0.52
C PHE A 103 7.07 2.81 -1.20
N PRO A 104 6.42 2.06 -2.13
CA PRO A 104 6.96 0.88 -2.81
C PRO A 104 7.98 1.27 -3.88
N THR A 105 8.89 0.36 -4.22
CA THR A 105 9.67 0.49 -5.45
C THR A 105 8.78 0.09 -6.63
N ALA A 106 8.31 1.08 -7.37
CA ALA A 106 7.42 0.91 -8.51
C ALA A 106 8.13 0.27 -9.71
N LYS A 107 7.46 -0.66 -10.41
CA LYS A 107 7.99 -1.35 -11.61
C LYS A 107 9.30 -2.13 -11.43
N THR A 108 9.65 -2.46 -10.20
CA THR A 108 10.74 -3.38 -9.86
C THR A 108 10.18 -4.51 -9.01
N PRO A 109 10.88 -5.65 -8.88
CA PRO A 109 10.48 -6.70 -7.94
C PRO A 109 10.19 -6.13 -6.53
N TYR A 110 9.21 -6.75 -5.86
CA TYR A 110 8.82 -6.38 -4.50
C TYR A 110 10.04 -6.30 -3.59
N THR A 111 10.25 -5.14 -2.98
CA THR A 111 11.41 -4.89 -2.11
C THR A 111 10.94 -4.17 -0.85
N TRP A 112 11.17 -4.81 0.30
CA TRP A 112 10.97 -4.18 1.60
C TRP A 112 12.21 -3.37 2.00
N PRO A 113 12.09 -2.13 2.49
CA PRO A 113 13.25 -1.34 2.88
C PRO A 113 13.80 -1.86 4.22
N ALA A 114 14.98 -2.50 4.20
CA ALA A 114 15.54 -3.18 5.37
C ALA A 114 15.70 -2.30 6.62
N ALA A 115 15.96 -0.99 6.43
CA ALA A 115 16.03 0.00 7.51
C ALA A 115 14.74 0.10 8.34
N GLU A 116 13.61 -0.29 7.75
CA GLU A 116 12.27 -0.20 8.35
C GLU A 116 11.92 -1.43 9.20
N ASN A 117 12.82 -2.43 9.28
CA ASN A 117 12.66 -3.57 10.20
C ASN A 117 12.63 -3.12 11.66
N ALA A 118 13.52 -2.19 12.04
CA ALA A 118 13.63 -1.68 13.41
C ALA A 118 12.46 -0.76 13.83
N ARG A 119 11.59 -0.36 12.89
CA ARG A 119 10.55 0.66 13.09
C ARG A 119 9.15 0.05 13.12
N GLY A 120 8.22 0.77 13.72
CA GLY A 120 6.79 0.44 13.68
C GLY A 120 6.13 1.05 12.44
N HIS A 121 5.24 0.31 11.78
CA HIS A 121 4.54 0.80 10.58
C HIS A 121 3.05 0.48 10.60
N LEU A 122 2.27 1.45 10.13
CA LEU A 122 0.86 1.28 9.86
C LEU A 122 0.66 1.20 8.35
N LEU A 123 -0.19 0.28 7.93
CA LEU A 123 -0.69 0.19 6.56
C LEU A 123 -2.21 0.04 6.60
N ILE A 124 -2.89 0.79 5.75
CA ILE A 124 -4.34 0.73 5.59
C ILE A 124 -4.61 0.47 4.11
N CYS A 125 -5.22 -0.66 3.79
CA CYS A 125 -5.68 -0.99 2.44
C CYS A 125 -7.18 -0.77 2.38
N LEU A 126 -7.63 0.08 1.46
CA LEU A 126 -9.03 0.41 1.21
C LEU A 126 -9.39 -0.03 -0.20
N THR A 127 -10.51 -0.72 -0.36
CA THR A 127 -11.17 -0.82 -1.66
C THR A 127 -11.99 0.44 -1.89
N ILE A 128 -11.81 1.08 -3.04
CA ILE A 128 -12.50 2.32 -3.41
C ILE A 128 -13.15 2.13 -4.78
N SER A 129 -14.19 2.91 -5.08
CA SER A 129 -14.73 3.02 -6.43
C SER A 129 -13.85 3.95 -7.27
N GLU A 130 -13.72 3.69 -8.56
CA GLU A 130 -13.06 4.56 -9.53
C GLU A 130 -13.62 5.98 -9.51
N SER A 131 -14.93 6.11 -9.25
CA SER A 131 -15.60 7.40 -9.11
C SER A 131 -15.05 8.27 -7.97
N GLN A 132 -14.41 7.67 -6.95
CA GLN A 132 -13.84 8.37 -5.80
C GLN A 132 -12.42 8.90 -6.07
N ILE A 133 -11.73 8.41 -7.12
CA ILE A 133 -10.31 8.70 -7.36
C ILE A 133 -10.07 10.20 -7.56
N ASN A 134 -10.92 10.89 -8.33
CA ASN A 134 -10.76 12.32 -8.60
C ASN A 134 -10.89 13.15 -7.31
N ALA A 135 -11.83 12.78 -6.43
CA ALA A 135 -11.99 13.45 -5.14
C ALA A 135 -10.75 13.21 -4.25
N ILE A 136 -10.25 11.99 -4.18
CA ILE A 136 -9.03 11.65 -3.43
C ILE A 136 -7.82 12.43 -3.98
N GLY A 137 -7.64 12.46 -5.30
CA GLY A 137 -6.56 13.19 -5.96
C GLY A 137 -6.59 14.68 -5.64
N LEU A 138 -7.78 15.29 -5.68
CA LEU A 138 -7.96 16.69 -5.31
C LEU A 138 -7.52 16.98 -3.86
N TYR A 139 -7.92 16.16 -2.90
CA TYR A 139 -7.55 16.37 -1.49
C TYR A 139 -6.08 16.08 -1.19
N LEU A 140 -5.46 15.17 -1.94
CA LEU A 140 -4.02 14.91 -1.85
C LEU A 140 -3.20 15.94 -2.63
N ASN A 141 -3.85 16.71 -3.52
CA ASN A 141 -3.23 17.64 -4.45
C ASN A 141 -2.14 16.96 -5.30
N ILE A 142 -2.52 15.85 -5.95
CA ILE A 142 -1.69 15.00 -6.81
C ILE A 142 -2.29 14.84 -8.20
#